data_AF-A0AAD8LAS7-F1
#
_entry.id   AF-A0AAD8LAS7-F1
#
_cell.length_a   1.000
_cell.length_b   1.000
_cell.length_c   1.000
_cell.angle_alpha   90.00
_cell.angle_beta   90.00
_cell.angle_gamma   90.00
#
_symmetry.space_group_name_H-M   'P 1'
#
loop_
_entity.id
_entity.type
_entity.pdbx_description
1 polymer ?
#
loop_
_entity_poly.entity_id
_entity_poly.type
_entity_poly.pdbx_seq_one_letter_code
_entity_poly.pdbx_strand_id
1 'polypeptide(L)'
;MLAGCSSTLLSPMSTQRFDLACNTNNFSRKDSTRSQTVRPVSSLSVENNPIEARTSSCSLKHNVVEKRSEICKGLKRVYDDDQDESFRAKRTRSCNKFEQFGENEDNSTFWPNLRTSPWSFVNELADLGERGVASSSHRERVVKETSSGSGSRSGSGSPESHQSLNLDQQETGLNGVGAPNPNQSLDLYAIGNETHDEEVGFEIISLLLACLEAISVKNIPAINHYVSKLGELASPNGNSSICRLASYYTEALALRVSRIWPSIFQISTPRDVNLIEEDNGTALRLLNQATPIPKFIHFTSNEILLRSFEGKDRVHVIDFDIKQGLQWPSFFQSLASRTNPPSHVRITGVGESKQDLIQTGARLSGFAEALNLEFEFHPVVDRLEDVRLWMLHVKEGETVGVNCLLQLHKMLYDGTGGALKDFLGLIRSTNPSVVVVAEQESEHNGVVLENRVSNSLKYYSAIFDCIDSVFPLQNSNRIKIEESFGREIRNIIACEGLERFERHVGFDQWWKSMTELGRFRNVGINDREFVQSQMILKMYHSPHGPNAFKVEKRPSDGSAAAAGVTLTWSDQPLYTVSAWSPYDIAGTSSAYQQQQQQQP
;
A
#
# COMPACT_ATOMS: atom_id res chain seq x y z
N MET A 1 -20.43 -39.52 27.59
CA MET A 1 -21.56 -39.50 28.54
C MET A 1 -21.86 -38.06 28.89
N LEU A 2 -23.16 -37.75 28.99
CA LEU A 2 -23.80 -36.43 29.04
C LEU A 2 -23.51 -35.61 30.31
N ALA A 3 -23.53 -34.27 30.12
CA ALA A 3 -24.12 -33.21 30.96
C ALA A 3 -23.73 -33.09 32.45
N GLY A 4 -23.68 -31.92 33.08
CA GLY A 4 -24.06 -30.56 32.73
C GLY A 4 -24.08 -29.74 34.03
N CYS A 5 -23.47 -28.54 34.01
CA CYS A 5 -23.55 -27.55 35.09
C CYS A 5 -24.65 -26.54 34.78
N SER A 6 -25.46 -26.16 35.78
CA SER A 6 -26.23 -24.92 35.75
C SER A 6 -26.42 -24.39 37.17
N SER A 7 -25.90 -23.18 37.36
CA SER A 7 -25.97 -22.36 38.57
C SER A 7 -27.17 -21.43 38.54
N THR A 8 -27.65 -21.13 39.74
CA THR A 8 -28.83 -20.39 40.17
C THR A 8 -28.90 -18.91 39.78
N LEU A 9 -30.14 -18.48 39.52
CA LEU A 9 -30.63 -17.12 39.30
C LEU A 9 -30.65 -16.26 40.57
N LEU A 10 -30.37 -14.96 40.45
CA LEU A 10 -30.73 -13.90 41.41
C LEU A 10 -31.29 -12.67 40.67
N SER A 11 -32.25 -12.03 41.32
CA SER A 11 -33.23 -11.03 40.85
C SER A 11 -32.67 -9.59 40.66
N PRO A 12 -33.40 -8.69 39.96
CA PRO A 12 -32.91 -7.37 39.58
C PRO A 12 -33.28 -6.27 40.59
N MET A 13 -32.40 -5.27 40.74
CA MET A 13 -32.66 -4.04 41.50
C MET A 13 -32.93 -2.82 40.59
N SER A 14 -33.94 -2.07 41.00
CA SER A 14 -34.46 -0.82 40.49
C SER A 14 -33.49 0.36 40.72
N THR A 15 -33.40 1.28 39.76
CA THR A 15 -32.96 2.66 40.02
C THR A 15 -33.79 3.67 39.23
N GLN A 16 -34.01 4.79 39.90
CA GLN A 16 -35.07 5.77 39.72
C GLN A 16 -34.80 6.80 38.63
N ARG A 17 -35.93 7.29 38.09
CA ARG A 17 -36.14 8.44 37.23
C ARG A 17 -35.78 9.74 37.96
N PHE A 18 -35.08 10.64 37.30
CA PHE A 18 -35.02 12.07 37.67
C PHE A 18 -35.38 12.91 36.44
N ASP A 19 -36.57 13.50 36.50
CA ASP A 19 -37.00 14.61 35.64
C ASP A 19 -36.54 15.93 36.29
N LEU A 20 -36.03 16.88 35.51
CA LEU A 20 -36.01 18.30 35.86
C LEU A 20 -35.98 19.19 34.61
N ALA A 21 -36.69 20.30 34.73
CA ALA A 21 -37.37 21.03 33.67
C ALA A 21 -36.60 22.24 33.09
N CYS A 22 -37.07 22.68 31.92
CA CYS A 22 -36.79 23.96 31.28
C CYS A 22 -36.95 25.17 32.22
N ASN A 23 -36.12 26.18 32.02
CA ASN A 23 -36.55 27.56 32.22
C ASN A 23 -35.89 28.52 31.21
N THR A 24 -36.76 29.17 30.45
CA THR A 24 -36.53 30.32 29.57
C THR A 24 -36.43 31.61 30.37
N ASN A 25 -35.58 32.56 29.96
CA ASN A 25 -35.96 33.97 29.76
C ASN A 25 -34.84 34.85 29.19
N ASN A 26 -35.17 35.45 28.02
CA ASN A 26 -34.97 36.84 27.59
C ASN A 26 -33.61 37.53 27.74
N PHE A 27 -33.05 38.03 26.62
CA PHE A 27 -32.93 39.48 26.39
C PHE A 27 -32.75 39.85 24.88
N SER A 28 -33.56 40.82 24.49
CA SER A 28 -33.73 41.69 23.32
C SER A 28 -32.88 41.64 22.03
N ARG A 29 -33.64 41.67 20.93
CA ARG A 29 -33.34 42.20 19.58
C ARG A 29 -32.79 43.63 19.58
N LYS A 30 -31.95 43.93 18.58
CA LYS A 30 -31.91 45.25 17.93
C LYS A 30 -31.61 45.08 16.44
N ASP A 31 -32.62 45.37 15.62
CA ASP A 31 -32.51 45.55 14.18
C ASP A 31 -31.86 46.90 13.85
N SER A 32 -31.03 46.95 12.82
CA SER A 32 -30.79 48.17 12.06
C SER A 32 -30.57 47.86 10.58
N THR A 33 -31.57 48.22 9.79
CA THR A 33 -31.56 48.32 8.33
C THR A 33 -30.62 49.41 7.83
N ARG A 34 -29.82 49.15 6.79
CA ARG A 34 -29.53 50.16 5.76
C ARG A 34 -29.19 49.52 4.41
N SER A 35 -29.83 50.08 3.40
CA SER A 35 -29.89 49.76 1.97
C SER A 35 -28.79 50.39 1.11
N GLN A 36 -28.72 49.92 -0.16
CA GLN A 36 -28.12 50.52 -1.39
C GLN A 36 -26.67 50.10 -1.69
N THR A 37 -26.22 49.80 -2.93
CA THR A 37 -26.76 49.93 -4.30
C THR A 37 -25.93 49.07 -5.28
N VAL A 38 -26.45 48.86 -6.49
CA VAL A 38 -25.99 47.95 -7.55
C VAL A 38 -25.36 48.71 -8.75
N ARG A 39 -24.44 48.03 -9.48
CA ARG A 39 -23.92 48.18 -10.90
C ARG A 39 -22.66 49.05 -11.16
N PRO A 40 -21.92 48.86 -12.30
CA PRO A 40 -21.70 47.65 -13.13
C PRO A 40 -20.24 47.43 -13.65
N VAL A 41 -20.09 46.27 -14.30
CA VAL A 41 -19.04 45.69 -15.17
C VAL A 41 -18.25 46.65 -16.07
N SER A 42 -16.93 46.40 -16.21
CA SER A 42 -16.12 46.82 -17.36
C SER A 42 -15.31 45.65 -17.93
N SER A 43 -15.55 45.39 -19.21
CA SER A 43 -14.88 44.50 -20.16
C SER A 43 -13.39 44.80 -20.35
N LEU A 44 -12.55 43.76 -20.44
CA LEU A 44 -11.23 43.88 -21.07
C LEU A 44 -10.97 42.74 -22.05
N SER A 45 -10.48 43.17 -23.20
CA SER A 45 -10.41 42.50 -24.49
C SER A 45 -9.22 41.54 -24.61
N VAL A 46 -9.39 40.59 -25.53
CA VAL A 46 -8.39 39.63 -26.02
C VAL A 46 -7.39 40.35 -26.94
N GLU A 47 -6.10 40.25 -26.65
CA GLU A 47 -5.02 40.44 -27.63
C GLU A 47 -4.31 39.10 -27.86
N ASN A 48 -4.40 38.62 -29.10
CA ASN A 48 -3.63 37.52 -29.64
C ASN A 48 -2.30 38.06 -30.19
N ASN A 49 -1.18 37.41 -29.85
CA ASN A 49 -0.04 37.28 -30.76
C ASN A 49 0.75 35.99 -30.46
N PRO A 50 1.32 35.34 -31.49
CA PRO A 50 1.75 33.94 -31.45
C PRO A 50 3.18 33.80 -30.92
N ILE A 51 3.46 32.74 -30.15
CA ILE A 51 4.83 32.37 -29.76
C ILE A 51 5.12 30.94 -30.25
N GLU A 52 6.27 30.84 -30.90
CA GLU A 52 6.85 29.69 -31.60
C GLU A 52 6.93 28.41 -30.77
N ALA A 53 6.63 27.30 -31.44
CA ALA A 53 6.72 25.95 -30.88
C ALA A 53 8.18 25.54 -30.64
N ARG A 54 8.50 25.20 -29.39
CA ARG A 54 9.61 24.29 -29.07
C ARG A 54 9.01 22.98 -28.60
N THR A 55 9.24 21.95 -29.41
CA THR A 55 8.85 20.57 -29.15
C THR A 55 9.66 20.00 -27.99
N SER A 56 8.99 19.77 -26.86
CA SER A 56 9.45 18.88 -25.80
C SER A 56 8.28 17.99 -25.41
N SER A 57 8.36 16.72 -25.79
CA SER A 57 7.39 15.70 -25.40
C SER A 57 7.57 15.38 -23.91
N CYS A 58 6.82 16.06 -23.05
CA CYS A 58 6.77 15.81 -21.62
C CYS A 58 5.36 15.34 -21.24
N SER A 59 5.28 14.29 -20.41
CA SER A 59 4.08 13.50 -20.15
C SER A 59 2.95 14.31 -19.48
N LEU A 60 1.74 14.24 -20.08
CA LEU A 60 0.49 14.91 -19.70
C LEU A 60 0.02 14.68 -18.24
N LYS A 61 0.56 13.68 -17.53
CA LYS A 61 0.14 13.31 -16.17
C LYS A 61 0.64 14.25 -15.06
N HIS A 62 1.69 15.05 -15.29
CA HIS A 62 2.25 15.95 -14.27
C HIS A 62 1.44 17.25 -14.11
N ASN A 63 0.90 17.78 -15.21
CA ASN A 63 0.13 19.03 -15.22
C ASN A 63 -1.20 18.95 -14.46
N VAL A 64 -1.85 17.78 -14.46
CA VAL A 64 -3.09 17.58 -13.68
C VAL A 64 -2.77 17.48 -12.19
N VAL A 65 -1.63 16.89 -11.78
CA VAL A 65 -1.18 16.85 -10.38
C VAL A 65 -0.72 18.21 -9.87
N GLU A 66 -0.05 19.02 -10.70
CA GLU A 66 0.30 20.41 -10.35
C GLU A 66 -0.94 21.31 -10.26
N LYS A 67 -1.90 21.22 -11.21
CA LYS A 67 -3.20 21.93 -11.09
C LYS A 67 -4.04 21.41 -9.90
N ARG A 68 -3.98 20.12 -9.57
CA ARG A 68 -4.58 19.53 -8.34
C ARG A 68 -3.94 20.11 -7.08
N SER A 69 -2.61 20.30 -7.07
CA SER A 69 -1.87 20.96 -5.98
C SER A 69 -2.28 22.43 -5.86
N GLU A 70 -2.54 23.14 -6.96
CA GLU A 70 -3.06 24.51 -6.93
C GLU A 70 -4.50 24.61 -6.43
N ILE A 71 -5.37 23.65 -6.76
CA ILE A 71 -6.74 23.56 -6.21
C ILE A 71 -6.69 23.26 -4.70
N CYS A 72 -5.86 22.32 -4.25
CA CYS A 72 -5.63 22.06 -2.83
C CYS A 72 -4.98 23.26 -2.10
N LYS A 73 -4.06 24.00 -2.75
CA LYS A 73 -3.48 25.26 -2.23
C LYS A 73 -4.49 26.41 -2.22
N GLY A 74 -5.45 26.42 -3.15
CA GLY A 74 -6.57 27.34 -3.20
C GLY A 74 -7.54 27.10 -2.04
N LEU A 75 -7.87 25.84 -1.76
CA LEU A 75 -8.65 25.43 -0.59
C LEU A 75 -7.93 25.75 0.74
N LYS A 76 -6.60 25.59 0.80
CA LYS A 76 -5.81 25.99 1.98
C LYS A 76 -5.86 27.50 2.24
N ARG A 77 -5.88 28.34 1.18
CA ARG A 77 -6.03 29.79 1.32
C ARG A 77 -7.42 30.26 1.73
N VAL A 78 -8.47 29.45 1.52
CA VAL A 78 -9.85 29.79 1.92
C VAL A 78 -10.10 29.50 3.42
N TYR A 79 -9.22 28.73 4.07
CA TYR A 79 -9.40 28.30 5.47
C TYR A 79 -8.25 28.71 6.42
N ASP A 80 -7.13 29.26 5.92
CA ASP A 80 -6.03 29.81 6.74
C ASP A 80 -6.28 31.28 7.16
N ASP A 81 -7.43 31.89 6.86
CA ASP A 81 -7.72 33.30 7.20
C ASP A 81 -8.11 33.52 8.68
N ASP A 82 -8.08 32.48 9.52
CA ASP A 82 -8.47 32.58 10.94
C ASP A 82 -7.42 32.13 11.97
N GLN A 83 -6.22 31.66 11.58
CA GLN A 83 -5.17 31.32 12.55
C GLN A 83 -3.77 31.82 12.15
N ASP A 84 -3.16 32.57 13.07
CA ASP A 84 -1.73 32.89 13.22
C ASP A 84 -1.11 34.05 12.41
N GLU A 85 -1.38 35.27 12.89
CA GLU A 85 -0.32 36.25 13.15
C GLU A 85 0.59 35.75 14.29
N SER A 86 1.59 34.92 14.00
CA SER A 86 2.92 34.97 14.61
C SER A 86 3.80 33.94 13.88
N PHE A 87 5.11 34.14 13.84
CA PHE A 87 6.09 33.31 13.09
C PHE A 87 6.31 33.65 11.61
N ARG A 88 6.51 34.93 11.29
CA ARG A 88 7.28 35.31 10.11
C ARG A 88 8.36 36.35 10.40
N ALA A 89 9.44 35.90 11.03
CA ALA A 89 10.71 36.63 11.01
C ALA A 89 11.89 35.68 11.15
N LYS A 90 12.49 35.33 9.99
CA LYS A 90 13.94 35.16 9.72
C LYS A 90 14.17 34.06 8.67
N ARG A 91 14.22 34.47 7.41
CA ARG A 91 15.18 33.95 6.42
C ARG A 91 15.21 34.91 5.23
N THR A 92 16.25 35.73 5.18
CA THR A 92 16.71 36.43 3.99
C THR A 92 18.23 36.48 4.05
N ARG A 93 18.84 36.39 2.85
CA ARG A 93 20.28 36.32 2.49
C ARG A 93 20.78 34.88 2.32
N SER A 94 21.43 34.48 1.22
CA SER A 94 21.79 35.09 -0.07
C SER A 94 22.35 33.94 -0.94
N CYS A 95 21.81 33.71 -2.15
CA CYS A 95 22.44 33.88 -3.47
C CYS A 95 23.66 32.99 -3.83
N ASN A 96 23.42 32.14 -4.84
CA ASN A 96 24.26 31.72 -5.98
C ASN A 96 25.74 31.34 -5.79
N LYS A 97 26.06 30.10 -6.21
CA LYS A 97 27.15 29.87 -7.17
C LYS A 97 26.96 28.56 -7.95
N PHE A 98 26.89 28.70 -9.27
CA PHE A 98 27.13 27.66 -10.26
C PHE A 98 28.59 27.20 -10.16
N GLU A 99 28.85 25.90 -10.17
CA GLU A 99 30.13 25.36 -10.65
C GLU A 99 29.91 23.95 -11.22
N GLN A 100 30.23 23.87 -12.51
CA GLN A 100 30.27 22.72 -13.40
C GLN A 100 31.59 21.98 -13.15
N PHE A 101 31.65 20.64 -13.22
CA PHE A 101 32.75 19.84 -13.79
C PHE A 101 32.64 18.35 -13.44
N GLY A 102 32.80 17.51 -14.48
CA GLY A 102 33.67 16.33 -14.42
C GLY A 102 32.99 14.97 -14.21
N GLU A 103 32.40 14.41 -15.27
CA GLU A 103 32.26 12.96 -15.41
C GLU A 103 33.66 12.34 -15.55
N ASN A 104 33.98 11.37 -14.70
CA ASN A 104 35.02 10.38 -14.96
C ASN A 104 34.42 9.02 -14.62
N GLU A 105 33.94 8.35 -15.66
CA GLU A 105 33.78 6.89 -15.68
C GLU A 105 35.18 6.26 -15.67
N ASP A 106 35.41 5.30 -14.78
CA ASP A 106 36.18 4.07 -15.02
C ASP A 106 36.55 3.40 -13.70
N ASN A 107 35.77 2.41 -13.30
CA ASN A 107 36.30 1.14 -12.76
C ASN A 107 35.16 0.15 -12.53
N SER A 108 34.77 -0.54 -13.60
CA SER A 108 33.99 -1.77 -13.52
C SER A 108 34.86 -2.94 -13.97
N THR A 109 35.34 -3.75 -13.03
CA THR A 109 35.64 -5.16 -13.30
C THR A 109 35.75 -5.90 -11.97
N PHE A 110 34.89 -6.91 -11.81
CA PHE A 110 35.12 -8.24 -11.22
C PHE A 110 33.79 -8.74 -10.65
N TRP A 111 33.02 -9.51 -11.43
CA TRP A 111 32.34 -10.75 -11.01
C TRP A 111 31.92 -11.53 -12.28
N PRO A 112 32.06 -12.87 -12.33
CA PRO A 112 31.91 -13.64 -13.56
C PRO A 112 30.44 -13.92 -13.93
N ASN A 113 30.24 -14.08 -15.24
CA ASN A 113 29.00 -14.40 -15.94
C ASN A 113 28.15 -15.51 -15.27
N LEU A 114 27.02 -15.13 -14.67
CA LEU A 114 25.87 -16.02 -14.44
C LEU A 114 24.89 -15.82 -15.60
N ARG A 115 24.90 -16.74 -16.58
CA ARG A 115 23.99 -16.74 -17.75
C ARG A 115 22.59 -17.28 -17.47
N THR A 116 22.19 -17.39 -16.21
CA THR A 116 20.83 -17.66 -15.78
C THR A 116 20.53 -16.80 -14.56
N SER A 117 19.47 -15.98 -14.62
CA SER A 117 19.05 -15.16 -13.48
C SER A 117 18.68 -16.08 -12.32
N PRO A 118 19.33 -15.99 -11.14
CA PRO A 118 18.96 -16.79 -9.97
C PRO A 118 17.48 -16.61 -9.53
N TRP A 119 16.82 -15.57 -10.06
CA TRP A 119 15.49 -15.11 -9.65
C TRP A 119 14.33 -15.69 -10.45
N SER A 120 14.54 -16.21 -11.67
CA SER A 120 13.50 -16.99 -12.36
C SER A 120 13.20 -18.27 -11.59
N PHE A 121 14.24 -18.87 -11.02
CA PHE A 121 14.18 -20.07 -10.20
C PHE A 121 13.44 -19.87 -8.87
N VAL A 122 13.52 -18.69 -8.24
CA VAL A 122 12.80 -18.40 -6.99
C VAL A 122 11.29 -18.32 -7.20
N ASN A 123 10.85 -17.68 -8.29
CA ASN A 123 9.44 -17.66 -8.67
C ASN A 123 8.95 -19.06 -9.05
N GLU A 124 9.76 -19.84 -9.79
CA GLU A 124 9.44 -21.20 -10.20
C GLU A 124 9.37 -22.18 -9.00
N LEU A 125 10.24 -22.02 -7.99
CA LEU A 125 10.21 -22.84 -6.77
C LEU A 125 9.06 -22.47 -5.82
N ALA A 126 8.69 -21.18 -5.73
CA ALA A 126 7.50 -20.77 -5.00
C ALA A 126 6.24 -21.44 -5.60
N ASP A 127 6.17 -21.57 -6.93
CA ASP A 127 5.12 -22.30 -7.64
C ASP A 127 5.25 -23.84 -7.51
N LEU A 128 6.46 -24.39 -7.33
CA LEU A 128 6.67 -25.83 -7.11
C LEU A 128 6.28 -26.28 -5.70
N GLY A 129 6.39 -25.41 -4.70
CA GLY A 129 5.90 -25.65 -3.34
C GLY A 129 4.40 -25.95 -3.28
N GLU A 130 3.62 -25.49 -4.26
CA GLU A 130 2.18 -25.79 -4.38
C GLU A 130 1.91 -27.19 -4.94
N ARG A 131 2.80 -27.76 -5.77
CA ARG A 131 2.62 -29.10 -6.35
C ARG A 131 3.03 -30.23 -5.40
N GLY A 132 3.82 -29.94 -4.37
CA GLY A 132 4.31 -30.93 -3.40
C GLY A 132 3.29 -31.36 -2.34
N VAL A 133 2.15 -30.65 -2.20
CA VAL A 133 1.18 -30.89 -1.10
C VAL A 133 -0.02 -31.74 -1.55
N ALA A 134 -0.14 -32.04 -2.84
CA ALA A 134 -1.16 -32.94 -3.37
C ALA A 134 -0.53 -34.21 -3.94
N SER A 135 -0.19 -35.18 -3.06
CA SER A 135 -0.06 -36.63 -3.33
C SER A 135 1.05 -37.26 -2.49
N SER A 136 0.71 -37.72 -1.28
CA SER A 136 1.47 -38.79 -0.62
C SER A 136 0.53 -39.86 -0.09
N SER A 137 -0.01 -40.67 -1.00
CA SER A 137 -0.52 -41.99 -0.63
C SER A 137 -0.28 -43.00 -1.74
N HIS A 138 0.36 -44.10 -1.35
CA HIS A 138 0.58 -45.35 -2.07
C HIS A 138 1.73 -45.42 -3.09
N ARG A 139 2.85 -45.88 -2.51
CA ARG A 139 3.93 -46.62 -3.15
C ARG A 139 3.41 -48.03 -3.49
N GLU A 140 3.40 -48.40 -4.77
CA GLU A 140 3.56 -49.79 -5.19
C GLU A 140 4.33 -49.85 -6.53
N ARG A 141 5.40 -50.65 -6.55
CA ARG A 141 6.24 -50.93 -7.73
C ARG A 141 5.64 -52.13 -8.48
N VAL A 142 5.87 -52.18 -9.81
CA VAL A 142 6.52 -53.28 -10.57
C VAL A 142 5.99 -53.39 -12.03
N VAL A 143 6.89 -53.12 -12.99
CA VAL A 143 7.15 -53.76 -14.31
C VAL A 143 6.30 -53.44 -15.56
N LYS A 144 6.94 -52.68 -16.49
CA LYS A 144 7.37 -53.04 -17.87
C LYS A 144 6.42 -53.88 -18.75
N GLU A 145 5.95 -53.33 -19.88
CA GLU A 145 6.47 -53.58 -21.25
C GLU A 145 5.55 -53.05 -22.37
N THR A 146 6.22 -52.82 -23.50
CA THR A 146 5.84 -52.44 -24.87
C THR A 146 4.50 -52.92 -25.43
N SER A 147 3.83 -52.11 -26.26
CA SER A 147 3.71 -52.34 -27.72
C SER A 147 2.69 -51.42 -28.41
N SER A 148 2.97 -51.19 -29.68
CA SER A 148 2.25 -50.52 -30.75
C SER A 148 0.88 -51.13 -31.12
N GLY A 149 -0.03 -50.32 -31.65
CA GLY A 149 -1.17 -50.84 -32.41
C GLY A 149 -2.15 -49.77 -32.88
N SER A 150 -2.18 -49.52 -34.19
CA SER A 150 -3.12 -48.70 -34.94
C SER A 150 -4.47 -49.41 -35.16
N GLY A 151 -5.56 -48.64 -35.35
CA GLY A 151 -6.85 -49.17 -35.78
C GLY A 151 -7.93 -48.10 -35.96
N SER A 152 -8.53 -48.06 -37.15
CA SER A 152 -9.37 -46.97 -37.68
C SER A 152 -10.87 -47.26 -37.65
N ARG A 153 -11.66 -46.16 -37.65
CA ARG A 153 -12.97 -45.92 -38.33
C ARG A 153 -14.29 -46.54 -37.81
N SER A 154 -15.26 -45.65 -37.58
CA SER A 154 -16.63 -45.57 -38.17
C SER A 154 -17.35 -44.40 -37.47
N GLY A 155 -18.22 -43.55 -38.05
CA GLY A 155 -18.95 -43.56 -39.32
C GLY A 155 -20.46 -43.38 -39.06
N SER A 156 -20.98 -42.15 -39.19
CA SER A 156 -22.38 -41.75 -39.51
C SER A 156 -22.52 -40.24 -39.24
N GLY A 157 -23.17 -39.39 -40.02
CA GLY A 157 -24.12 -39.55 -41.12
C GLY A 157 -25.29 -38.56 -40.92
N SER A 158 -25.19 -37.41 -41.61
CA SER A 158 -26.09 -36.27 -41.96
C SER A 158 -27.64 -36.50 -41.96
N PRO A 159 -28.55 -35.51 -42.23
CA PRO A 159 -28.34 -34.30 -43.06
C PRO A 159 -29.16 -33.01 -42.79
N GLU A 160 -28.88 -32.08 -43.70
CA GLU A 160 -29.19 -30.66 -43.93
C GLU A 160 -30.67 -30.28 -44.18
N SER A 161 -30.93 -28.96 -44.17
CA SER A 161 -31.88 -28.33 -45.09
C SER A 161 -31.44 -26.92 -45.49
N HIS A 162 -31.38 -26.69 -46.80
CA HIS A 162 -31.09 -25.44 -47.52
C HIS A 162 -32.26 -24.43 -47.50
N GLN A 163 -31.96 -23.14 -47.66
CA GLN A 163 -32.70 -22.29 -48.62
C GLN A 163 -31.89 -21.04 -49.01
N SER A 164 -31.88 -20.77 -50.32
CA SER A 164 -31.17 -19.72 -51.04
C SER A 164 -32.17 -18.81 -51.76
N LEU A 165 -31.87 -17.52 -51.88
CA LEU A 165 -32.40 -16.65 -52.94
C LEU A 165 -31.32 -15.65 -53.41
N ASN A 166 -31.06 -15.65 -54.71
CA ASN A 166 -30.25 -14.69 -55.47
C ASN A 166 -31.14 -13.57 -56.03
N LEU A 167 -30.55 -12.40 -56.33
CA LEU A 167 -30.87 -11.55 -57.49
C LEU A 167 -29.65 -10.64 -57.81
N ASP A 168 -29.35 -10.55 -59.11
CA ASP A 168 -28.17 -9.95 -59.76
C ASP A 168 -28.14 -8.40 -59.80
N GLN A 169 -26.95 -7.78 -59.93
CA GLN A 169 -26.56 -6.99 -61.13
C GLN A 169 -25.17 -6.30 -61.05
N GLN A 170 -24.33 -6.65 -62.04
CA GLN A 170 -23.53 -5.82 -62.96
C GLN A 170 -22.24 -5.07 -62.53
N GLU A 171 -21.13 -5.48 -63.15
CA GLU A 171 -19.82 -4.81 -63.22
C GLU A 171 -19.82 -3.59 -64.15
N THR A 172 -19.09 -2.52 -63.77
CA THR A 172 -18.33 -1.65 -64.71
C THR A 172 -17.05 -1.13 -64.01
N GLY A 173 -15.97 -0.98 -64.78
CA GLY A 173 -14.59 -0.95 -64.28
C GLY A 173 -13.94 0.40 -63.92
N LEU A 174 -12.80 0.24 -63.22
CA LEU A 174 -11.55 1.03 -63.13
C LEU A 174 -11.60 2.58 -63.13
N ASN A 175 -11.15 3.18 -62.01
CA ASN A 175 -9.94 4.03 -61.95
C ASN A 175 -9.55 4.34 -60.50
N GLY A 176 -8.25 4.24 -60.20
CA GLY A 176 -7.69 4.33 -58.86
C GLY A 176 -7.58 5.75 -58.32
N VAL A 177 -7.84 5.89 -57.01
CA VAL A 177 -7.35 6.96 -56.15
C VAL A 177 -6.84 6.27 -54.88
N GLY A 178 -5.59 6.55 -54.52
CA GLY A 178 -4.90 5.89 -53.41
C GLY A 178 -5.67 5.99 -52.10
N ALA A 179 -5.75 4.87 -51.38
CA ALA A 179 -6.30 4.82 -50.03
C ALA A 179 -5.50 5.74 -49.09
N PRO A 180 -6.14 6.55 -48.23
CA PRO A 180 -5.44 7.30 -47.21
C PRO A 180 -4.88 6.34 -46.17
N ASN A 181 -3.66 6.63 -45.71
CA ASN A 181 -2.94 5.86 -44.72
C ASN A 181 -3.77 5.73 -43.41
N PRO A 182 -4.09 4.52 -42.90
CA PRO A 182 -4.93 4.33 -41.70
C PRO A 182 -4.35 4.95 -40.42
N ASN A 183 -3.07 5.32 -40.43
CA ASN A 183 -2.36 5.79 -39.25
C ASN A 183 -2.57 7.28 -38.92
N GLN A 184 -3.19 8.08 -39.80
CA GLN A 184 -3.44 9.50 -39.51
C GLN A 184 -4.77 9.78 -38.79
N SER A 185 -5.75 8.87 -38.83
CA SER A 185 -7.02 9.07 -38.10
C SER A 185 -6.90 8.67 -36.63
N LEU A 186 -6.11 7.64 -36.30
CA LEU A 186 -5.91 7.17 -34.92
C LEU A 186 -5.25 8.24 -34.04
N ASP A 187 -4.31 9.02 -34.58
CA ASP A 187 -3.64 10.10 -33.84
C ASP A 187 -4.58 11.28 -33.50
N LEU A 188 -5.54 11.61 -34.38
CA LEU A 188 -6.53 12.67 -34.12
C LEU A 188 -7.65 12.24 -33.16
N TYR A 189 -8.05 10.96 -33.19
CA TYR A 189 -8.99 10.40 -32.20
C TYR A 189 -8.37 10.25 -30.81
N ALA A 190 -7.07 9.96 -30.71
CA ALA A 190 -6.35 9.90 -29.44
C ALA A 190 -6.25 11.29 -28.77
N ILE A 191 -5.92 12.34 -29.53
CA ILE A 191 -5.83 13.72 -29.02
C ILE A 191 -7.20 14.25 -28.55
N GLY A 192 -8.28 13.88 -29.24
CA GLY A 192 -9.66 14.21 -28.82
C GLY A 192 -10.13 13.44 -27.59
N ASN A 193 -9.68 12.20 -27.40
CA ASN A 193 -10.00 11.40 -26.21
C ASN A 193 -9.23 11.86 -24.97
N GLU A 194 -7.95 12.24 -25.10
CA GLU A 194 -7.14 12.69 -23.95
C GLU A 194 -7.71 13.96 -23.32
N THR A 195 -8.16 14.93 -24.13
CA THR A 195 -8.78 16.16 -23.64
C THR A 195 -10.14 15.91 -22.97
N HIS A 196 -10.95 15.00 -23.52
CA HIS A 196 -12.22 14.60 -22.90
C HIS A 196 -12.01 13.84 -21.59
N ASP A 197 -11.06 12.92 -21.53
CA ASP A 197 -10.73 12.16 -20.31
C ASP A 197 -10.19 13.07 -19.21
N GLU A 198 -9.43 14.12 -19.57
CA GLU A 198 -8.99 15.16 -18.63
C GLU A 198 -10.16 15.97 -18.09
N GLU A 199 -11.07 16.46 -18.94
CA GLU A 199 -12.26 17.21 -18.52
C GLU A 199 -13.15 16.38 -17.58
N VAL A 200 -13.41 15.13 -17.93
CA VAL A 200 -14.17 14.19 -17.07
C VAL A 200 -13.44 13.96 -15.76
N GLY A 201 -12.11 13.82 -15.79
CA GLY A 201 -11.28 13.71 -14.58
C GLY A 201 -11.41 14.93 -13.65
N PHE A 202 -11.42 16.14 -14.20
CA PHE A 202 -11.63 17.37 -13.44
C PHE A 202 -13.04 17.47 -12.86
N GLU A 203 -14.06 17.08 -13.64
CA GLU A 203 -15.45 17.05 -13.17
C GLU A 203 -15.61 16.08 -11.99
N ILE A 204 -15.07 14.86 -12.10
CA ILE A 204 -15.11 13.85 -11.04
C ILE A 204 -14.48 14.37 -9.74
N ILE A 205 -13.30 14.99 -9.82
CA ILE A 205 -12.63 15.54 -8.63
C ILE A 205 -13.46 16.67 -8.02
N SER A 206 -14.00 17.56 -8.86
CA SER A 206 -14.84 18.67 -8.40
C SER A 206 -16.10 18.16 -7.68
N LEU A 207 -16.72 17.11 -8.20
CA LEU A 207 -17.87 16.45 -7.57
C LEU A 207 -17.52 15.78 -6.24
N LEU A 208 -16.36 15.11 -6.14
CA LEU A 208 -15.88 14.53 -4.88
C LEU A 208 -15.70 15.59 -3.80
N LEU A 209 -15.08 16.72 -4.14
CA LEU A 209 -14.86 17.84 -3.22
C LEU A 209 -16.16 18.53 -2.83
N ALA A 210 -17.07 18.76 -3.78
CA ALA A 210 -18.38 19.32 -3.50
C ALA A 210 -19.25 18.38 -2.64
N CYS A 211 -19.16 17.06 -2.85
CA CYS A 211 -19.81 16.07 -2.00
C CYS A 211 -19.28 16.13 -0.57
N LEU A 212 -17.96 16.26 -0.42
CA LEU A 212 -17.30 16.36 0.87
C LEU A 212 -17.73 17.62 1.64
N GLU A 213 -17.79 18.77 0.98
CA GLU A 213 -18.32 20.02 1.55
C GLU A 213 -19.80 19.86 1.95
N ALA A 214 -20.63 19.23 1.11
CA ALA A 214 -22.03 18.97 1.43
C ALA A 214 -22.18 18.06 2.66
N ILE A 215 -21.29 17.09 2.86
CA ILE A 215 -21.24 16.22 4.04
C ILE A 215 -20.89 17.03 5.30
N SER A 216 -19.93 17.95 5.23
CA SER A 216 -19.49 18.73 6.39
C SER A 216 -20.61 19.64 6.92
N VAL A 217 -21.39 20.24 6.03
CA VAL A 217 -22.57 21.06 6.38
C VAL A 217 -23.88 20.26 6.51
N LYS A 218 -23.83 18.93 6.36
CA LYS A 218 -24.99 18.02 6.42
C LYS A 218 -26.14 18.38 5.46
N ASN A 219 -25.81 18.89 4.27
CA ASN A 219 -26.80 19.21 3.24
C ASN A 219 -27.22 17.94 2.48
N ILE A 220 -28.18 17.20 3.04
CA ILE A 220 -28.64 15.90 2.51
C ILE A 220 -29.06 15.95 1.03
N PRO A 221 -29.86 16.94 0.55
CA PRO A 221 -30.19 17.05 -0.87
C PRO A 221 -28.95 17.16 -1.77
N ALA A 222 -27.96 17.97 -1.39
CA ALA A 222 -26.72 18.11 -2.15
C ALA A 222 -25.87 16.83 -2.12
N ILE A 223 -25.77 16.18 -0.96
CA ILE A 223 -25.07 14.88 -0.84
C ILE A 223 -25.67 13.85 -1.80
N ASN A 224 -26.99 13.69 -1.79
CA ASN A 224 -27.67 12.75 -2.67
C ASN A 224 -27.43 13.08 -4.15
N HIS A 225 -27.46 14.36 -4.50
CA HIS A 225 -27.16 14.82 -5.86
C HIS A 225 -25.73 14.45 -6.28
N TYR A 226 -24.72 14.78 -5.46
CA TYR A 226 -23.33 14.52 -5.81
C TYR A 226 -22.99 13.04 -5.84
N VAL A 227 -23.48 12.24 -4.88
CA VAL A 227 -23.28 10.78 -4.88
C VAL A 227 -23.93 10.15 -6.11
N SER A 228 -25.13 10.60 -6.50
CA SER A 228 -25.78 10.13 -7.73
C SER A 228 -24.95 10.46 -8.96
N LYS A 229 -24.47 11.71 -9.08
CA LYS A 229 -23.67 12.14 -10.24
C LYS A 229 -22.33 11.40 -10.32
N LEU A 230 -21.68 11.19 -9.17
CA LEU A 230 -20.47 10.39 -9.08
C LEU A 230 -20.73 8.92 -9.47
N GLY A 231 -21.86 8.34 -9.06
CA GLY A 231 -22.25 6.98 -9.44
C GLY A 231 -22.51 6.80 -10.95
N GLU A 232 -22.83 7.87 -11.68
CA GLU A 232 -22.94 7.85 -13.15
C GLU A 232 -21.56 7.89 -13.83
N LEU A 233 -20.58 8.57 -13.24
CA LEU A 233 -19.29 8.86 -13.87
C LEU A 233 -18.16 7.93 -13.42
N ALA A 234 -18.24 7.37 -12.22
CA ALA A 234 -17.18 6.58 -11.61
C ALA A 234 -17.51 5.09 -11.66
N SER A 235 -16.55 4.28 -12.12
CA SER A 235 -16.71 2.83 -12.24
C SER A 235 -15.38 2.11 -12.00
N PRO A 236 -15.33 0.99 -11.24
CA PRO A 236 -14.14 0.16 -11.12
C PRO A 236 -13.64 -0.39 -12.47
N ASN A 237 -14.53 -0.44 -13.48
CA ASN A 237 -14.20 -0.85 -14.85
C ASN A 237 -13.95 0.34 -15.79
N GLY A 238 -13.84 1.55 -15.25
CA GLY A 238 -13.61 2.78 -16.00
C GLY A 238 -12.32 2.78 -16.83
N ASN A 239 -12.36 3.51 -17.94
CA ASN A 239 -11.25 3.58 -18.90
C ASN A 239 -10.05 4.37 -18.37
N SER A 240 -10.24 5.28 -17.41
CA SER A 240 -9.15 6.07 -16.81
C SER A 240 -8.90 5.68 -15.36
N SER A 241 -7.64 5.81 -14.90
CA SER A 241 -7.24 5.56 -13.50
C SER A 241 -8.07 6.40 -12.52
N ILE A 242 -8.36 7.67 -12.85
CA ILE A 242 -9.15 8.57 -12.02
C ILE A 242 -10.62 8.15 -11.90
N CYS A 243 -11.25 7.65 -12.98
CA CYS A 243 -12.61 7.13 -12.95
C CYS A 243 -12.71 5.91 -12.03
N ARG A 244 -11.74 4.99 -12.13
CA ARG A 244 -11.66 3.82 -11.25
C ARG A 244 -11.42 4.21 -9.80
N LEU A 245 -10.46 5.09 -9.54
CA LEU A 245 -10.16 5.59 -8.20
C LEU A 245 -11.37 6.26 -7.55
N ALA A 246 -12.05 7.13 -8.29
CA ALA A 246 -13.22 7.85 -7.79
C ALA A 246 -14.38 6.92 -7.42
N SER A 247 -14.47 5.73 -8.01
CA SER A 247 -15.52 4.76 -7.64
C SER A 247 -15.37 4.30 -6.18
N TYR A 248 -14.13 4.05 -5.73
CA TYR A 248 -13.83 3.67 -4.35
C TYR A 248 -14.06 4.83 -3.37
N TYR A 249 -13.75 6.08 -3.76
CA TYR A 249 -14.08 7.24 -2.94
C TYR A 249 -15.58 7.49 -2.85
N THR A 250 -16.30 7.33 -3.96
CA THR A 250 -17.76 7.48 -4.00
C THR A 250 -18.42 6.47 -3.07
N GLU A 251 -17.99 5.21 -3.13
CA GLU A 251 -18.45 4.17 -2.21
C GLU A 251 -18.11 4.52 -0.75
N ALA A 252 -16.87 4.94 -0.47
CA ALA A 252 -16.45 5.28 0.88
C ALA A 252 -17.23 6.49 1.47
N LEU A 253 -17.53 7.51 0.65
CA LEU A 253 -18.37 8.64 1.04
C LEU A 253 -19.82 8.21 1.27
N ALA A 254 -20.37 7.34 0.42
CA ALA A 254 -21.71 6.80 0.60
C ALA A 254 -21.82 5.98 1.91
N LEU A 255 -20.83 5.12 2.19
CA LEU A 255 -20.72 4.38 3.45
C LEU A 255 -20.66 5.34 4.64
N ARG A 256 -19.87 6.41 4.55
CA ARG A 256 -19.80 7.44 5.60
C ARG A 256 -21.14 8.13 5.83
N VAL A 257 -21.82 8.54 4.76
CA VAL A 257 -23.12 9.22 4.82
C VAL A 257 -24.17 8.33 5.47
N SER A 258 -24.17 7.03 5.18
CA SER A 258 -25.12 6.09 5.79
C SER A 258 -25.04 6.07 7.33
N ARG A 259 -23.85 6.34 7.89
CA ARG A 259 -23.61 6.41 9.34
C ARG A 259 -24.14 7.68 9.99
N ILE A 260 -24.61 8.67 9.21
CA ILE A 260 -25.34 9.83 9.75
C ILE A 260 -26.68 9.39 10.33
N TRP A 261 -27.25 8.27 9.86
CA TRP A 261 -28.51 7.70 10.36
C TRP A 261 -28.31 6.31 10.98
N PRO A 262 -27.65 6.21 12.14
CA PRO A 262 -27.32 4.92 12.77
C PRO A 262 -28.57 4.13 13.21
N SER A 263 -29.71 4.79 13.38
CA SER A 263 -30.98 4.14 13.71
C SER A 263 -31.71 3.55 12.50
N ILE A 264 -31.29 3.90 11.29
CA ILE A 264 -31.88 3.42 10.03
C ILE A 264 -30.95 2.41 9.36
N PHE A 265 -29.66 2.75 9.30
CA PHE A 265 -28.63 1.94 8.66
C PHE A 265 -27.64 1.44 9.70
N GLN A 266 -27.48 0.11 9.78
CA GLN A 266 -26.40 -0.53 10.52
C GLN A 266 -25.41 -1.13 9.53
N ILE A 267 -24.65 -0.26 8.86
CA ILE A 267 -23.68 -0.65 7.83
C ILE A 267 -22.29 -0.63 8.44
N SER A 268 -21.76 -1.83 8.68
CA SER A 268 -20.35 -2.02 9.02
C SER A 268 -19.56 -2.13 7.73
N THR A 269 -18.40 -1.48 7.64
CA THR A 269 -17.42 -1.85 6.61
C THR A 269 -17.08 -3.32 6.85
N PRO A 270 -17.21 -4.22 5.86
CA PRO A 270 -16.99 -5.64 6.07
C PRO A 270 -15.63 -5.89 6.74
N ARG A 271 -15.65 -6.41 7.97
CA ARG A 271 -14.46 -6.93 8.65
C ARG A 271 -14.27 -8.43 8.39
N ASP A 272 -15.25 -9.10 7.78
CA ASP A 272 -15.38 -10.56 7.78
C ASP A 272 -14.39 -11.29 6.85
N VAL A 273 -13.15 -11.35 7.32
CA VAL A 273 -12.14 -12.42 7.39
C VAL A 273 -12.17 -13.54 6.33
N ASN A 274 -13.22 -14.36 6.15
CA ASN A 274 -13.02 -15.67 5.50
C ASN A 274 -13.04 -15.70 3.96
N LEU A 275 -13.85 -14.88 3.28
CA LEU A 275 -13.85 -14.79 1.80
C LEU A 275 -12.95 -13.65 1.30
N ILE A 276 -12.62 -12.72 2.19
CA ILE A 276 -11.94 -11.45 1.89
C ILE A 276 -10.41 -11.61 2.02
N GLU A 277 -9.92 -12.50 2.91
CA GLU A 277 -8.49 -12.78 3.09
C GLU A 277 -7.88 -13.61 1.95
N GLU A 278 -8.61 -14.60 1.41
CA GLU A 278 -8.17 -15.38 0.25
C GLU A 278 -7.94 -14.46 -0.98
N ASP A 279 -8.78 -13.43 -1.09
CA ASP A 279 -8.67 -12.40 -2.12
C ASP A 279 -7.52 -11.40 -1.83
N ASN A 280 -7.29 -11.01 -0.57
CA ASN A 280 -6.14 -10.17 -0.19
C ASN A 280 -4.80 -10.86 -0.47
N GLY A 281 -4.69 -12.14 -0.13
CA GLY A 281 -3.50 -12.93 -0.43
C GLY A 281 -3.24 -13.04 -1.93
N THR A 282 -4.30 -13.19 -2.72
CA THR A 282 -4.21 -13.18 -4.19
C THR A 282 -3.80 -11.81 -4.73
N ALA A 283 -4.41 -10.72 -4.25
CA ALA A 283 -4.06 -9.36 -4.65
C ALA A 283 -2.59 -9.04 -4.36
N LEU A 284 -2.07 -9.44 -3.18
CA LEU A 284 -0.66 -9.25 -2.84
C LEU A 284 0.28 -10.00 -3.79
N ARG A 285 -0.03 -11.25 -4.14
CA ARG A 285 0.76 -12.02 -5.13
C ARG A 285 0.75 -11.34 -6.50
N LEU A 286 -0.42 -10.90 -6.96
CA LEU A 286 -0.57 -10.20 -8.24
C LEU A 286 0.19 -8.88 -8.24
N LEU A 287 0.10 -8.10 -7.17
CA LEU A 287 0.85 -6.85 -7.00
C LEU A 287 2.36 -7.11 -6.98
N ASN A 288 2.81 -8.17 -6.31
CA ASN A 288 4.22 -8.58 -6.27
C ASN A 288 4.74 -9.03 -7.64
N GLN A 289 3.89 -9.61 -8.48
CA GLN A 289 4.25 -9.99 -9.85
C GLN A 289 4.30 -8.77 -10.79
N ALA A 290 3.35 -7.86 -10.65
CA ALA A 290 3.16 -6.75 -11.58
C ALA A 290 4.02 -5.52 -11.26
N THR A 291 4.29 -5.24 -9.99
CA THR A 291 4.93 -3.99 -9.56
C THR A 291 6.18 -4.26 -8.71
N PRO A 292 7.14 -3.32 -8.67
CA PRO A 292 8.28 -3.42 -7.76
C PRO A 292 7.91 -3.21 -6.29
N ILE A 293 6.69 -2.74 -5.95
CA ILE A 293 6.35 -2.28 -4.59
C ILE A 293 6.61 -3.36 -3.52
N PRO A 294 6.06 -4.59 -3.60
CA PRO A 294 6.30 -5.57 -2.54
C PRO A 294 7.75 -6.05 -2.53
N LYS A 295 8.39 -6.18 -3.70
CA LYS A 295 9.80 -6.59 -3.78
C LYS A 295 10.72 -5.52 -3.18
N PHE A 296 10.49 -4.25 -3.43
CA PHE A 296 11.23 -3.15 -2.80
C PHE A 296 11.18 -3.29 -1.27
N ILE A 297 9.98 -3.42 -0.70
CA ILE A 297 9.80 -3.55 0.76
C ILE A 297 10.52 -4.80 1.28
N HIS A 298 10.25 -5.97 0.71
CA HIS A 298 10.78 -7.25 1.20
C HIS A 298 12.30 -7.34 1.09
N PHE A 299 12.86 -7.04 -0.09
CA PHE A 299 14.29 -7.24 -0.32
C PHE A 299 15.15 -6.21 0.40
N THR A 300 14.71 -4.95 0.47
CA THR A 300 15.40 -3.96 1.30
C THR A 300 15.36 -4.35 2.78
N SER A 301 14.22 -4.86 3.27
CA SER A 301 14.10 -5.37 4.63
C SER A 301 14.99 -6.58 4.89
N ASN A 302 15.08 -7.50 3.93
CA ASN A 302 15.94 -8.67 4.01
C ASN A 302 17.41 -8.27 4.09
N GLU A 303 17.88 -7.28 3.32
CA GLU A 303 19.27 -6.81 3.42
C GLU A 303 19.61 -6.22 4.80
N ILE A 304 18.66 -5.52 5.43
CA ILE A 304 18.81 -5.01 6.80
C ILE A 304 18.93 -6.18 7.80
N LEU A 305 18.04 -7.18 7.70
CA LEU A 305 18.07 -8.38 8.56
C LEU A 305 19.37 -9.17 8.35
N LEU A 306 19.77 -9.37 7.09
CA LEU A 306 21.00 -10.06 6.73
C LEU A 306 22.21 -9.37 7.34
N ARG A 307 22.31 -8.04 7.25
CA ARG A 307 23.38 -7.27 7.92
C ARG A 307 23.39 -7.52 9.43
N SER A 308 22.22 -7.49 10.09
CA SER A 308 22.13 -7.71 11.54
C SER A 308 22.54 -9.13 11.96
N PHE A 309 22.31 -10.11 11.09
CA PHE A 309 22.63 -11.52 11.33
C PHE A 309 24.01 -11.94 10.82
N GLU A 310 24.85 -11.02 10.38
CA GLU A 310 26.22 -11.35 9.95
C GLU A 310 27.03 -11.95 11.12
N GLY A 311 27.63 -13.12 10.87
CA GLY A 311 28.42 -13.85 11.87
C GLY A 311 27.62 -14.45 13.04
N LYS A 312 26.28 -14.46 12.98
CA LYS A 312 25.42 -15.05 14.02
C LYS A 312 25.08 -16.50 13.70
N ASP A 313 25.20 -17.37 14.70
CA ASP A 313 25.00 -18.81 14.54
C ASP A 313 23.53 -19.22 14.59
N ARG A 314 22.76 -18.68 15.55
CA ARG A 314 21.33 -18.95 15.70
C ARG A 314 20.54 -17.66 15.55
N VAL A 315 19.65 -17.61 14.56
CA VAL A 315 18.88 -16.39 14.22
C VAL A 315 17.40 -16.64 14.38
N HIS A 316 16.68 -15.64 14.87
CA HIS A 316 15.23 -15.68 15.07
C HIS A 316 14.61 -14.42 14.49
N VAL A 317 13.73 -14.56 13.50
CA VAL A 317 12.92 -13.45 13.00
C VAL A 317 11.54 -13.49 13.61
N ILE A 318 11.05 -12.36 14.09
CA ILE A 318 9.65 -12.16 14.50
C ILE A 318 8.99 -11.30 13.43
N ASP A 319 8.03 -11.88 12.71
CA ASP A 319 7.26 -11.22 11.65
C ASP A 319 5.82 -10.98 12.12
N PHE A 320 5.46 -9.71 12.26
CA PHE A 320 4.17 -9.31 12.84
C PHE A 320 2.99 -9.37 11.87
N ASP A 321 3.21 -9.70 10.59
CA ASP A 321 2.14 -9.99 9.61
C ASP A 321 2.70 -10.86 8.48
N ILE A 322 2.91 -12.15 8.76
CA ILE A 322 3.64 -13.03 7.84
C ILE A 322 2.86 -13.38 6.56
N LYS A 323 1.53 -13.23 6.60
CA LYS A 323 0.63 -13.55 5.47
C LYS A 323 0.97 -14.91 4.85
N GLN A 324 1.24 -14.93 3.54
CA GLN A 324 1.60 -16.12 2.77
C GLN A 324 3.12 -16.43 2.79
N GLY A 325 3.94 -15.59 3.43
CA GLY A 325 5.38 -15.77 3.58
C GLY A 325 6.24 -15.37 2.38
N LEU A 326 5.75 -14.49 1.48
CA LEU A 326 6.41 -14.14 0.21
C LEU A 326 7.81 -13.50 0.37
N GLN A 327 8.12 -12.90 1.52
CA GLN A 327 9.42 -12.26 1.81
C GLN A 327 10.54 -13.29 2.04
N TRP A 328 10.22 -14.42 2.65
CA TRP A 328 11.19 -15.29 3.30
C TRP A 328 11.99 -16.22 2.38
N PRO A 329 11.49 -16.69 1.21
CA PRO A 329 12.30 -17.50 0.30
C PRO A 329 13.61 -16.83 -0.15
N SER A 330 13.58 -15.54 -0.52
CA SER A 330 14.81 -14.84 -0.93
C SER A 330 15.77 -14.64 0.25
N PHE A 331 15.25 -14.42 1.45
CA PHE A 331 16.04 -14.34 2.68
C PHE A 331 16.76 -15.66 2.99
N PHE A 332 16.06 -16.80 2.90
CA PHE A 332 16.65 -18.13 3.09
C PHE A 332 17.74 -18.42 2.05
N GLN A 333 17.50 -18.09 0.78
CA GLN A 333 18.51 -18.25 -0.26
C GLN A 333 19.78 -17.43 0.07
N SER A 334 19.61 -16.18 0.51
CA SER A 334 20.74 -15.34 0.93
C SER A 334 21.48 -15.90 2.15
N LEU A 335 20.79 -16.45 3.14
CA LEU A 335 21.43 -17.12 4.29
C LEU A 335 22.19 -18.38 3.88
N ALA A 336 21.57 -19.26 3.09
CA ALA A 336 22.18 -20.50 2.61
C ALA A 336 23.42 -20.26 1.73
N SER A 337 23.46 -19.14 1.01
CA SER A 337 24.58 -18.75 0.15
C SER A 337 25.82 -18.23 0.89
N ARG A 338 25.74 -18.03 2.21
CA ARG A 338 26.87 -17.56 3.02
C ARG A 338 27.96 -18.63 3.11
N THR A 339 29.21 -18.20 3.27
CA THR A 339 30.34 -19.11 3.53
C THR A 339 30.11 -19.93 4.80
N ASN A 340 29.52 -19.31 5.83
CA ASN A 340 29.08 -19.96 7.06
C ASN A 340 27.61 -19.61 7.29
N PRO A 341 26.66 -20.40 6.77
CA PRO A 341 25.24 -20.24 7.08
C PRO A 341 24.99 -20.45 8.58
N PRO A 342 23.95 -19.82 9.16
CA PRO A 342 23.57 -20.06 10.56
C PRO A 342 23.23 -21.53 10.78
N SER A 343 23.60 -22.09 11.93
CA SER A 343 23.23 -23.46 12.32
C SER A 343 21.73 -23.60 12.60
N HIS A 344 21.01 -22.51 12.91
CA HIS A 344 19.57 -22.54 13.14
C HIS A 344 18.89 -21.25 12.71
N VAL A 345 17.76 -21.37 12.00
CA VAL A 345 16.89 -20.26 11.61
C VAL A 345 15.50 -20.48 12.19
N ARG A 346 15.00 -19.56 13.03
CA ARG A 346 13.60 -19.54 13.45
C ARG A 346 12.86 -18.37 12.80
N ILE A 347 11.61 -18.60 12.39
CA ILE A 347 10.65 -17.53 12.14
C ILE A 347 9.44 -17.73 13.04
N THR A 348 9.11 -16.70 13.82
CA THR A 348 7.82 -16.54 14.46
C THR A 348 6.92 -15.69 13.56
N GLY A 349 5.84 -16.28 13.05
CA GLY A 349 4.91 -15.60 12.16
C GLY A 349 3.58 -15.31 12.85
N VAL A 350 3.22 -14.04 12.95
CA VAL A 350 1.92 -13.58 13.47
C VAL A 350 0.93 -13.44 12.31
N GLY A 351 -0.32 -13.83 12.54
CA GLY A 351 -1.44 -13.63 11.62
C GLY A 351 -2.77 -14.07 12.24
N GLU A 352 -3.89 -13.66 11.65
CA GLU A 352 -5.22 -13.93 12.23
C GLU A 352 -5.80 -15.30 11.80
N SER A 353 -5.41 -15.80 10.62
CA SER A 353 -5.87 -17.09 10.09
C SER A 353 -4.93 -18.24 10.47
N LYS A 354 -5.40 -19.12 11.35
CA LYS A 354 -4.69 -20.35 11.72
C LYS A 354 -4.38 -21.23 10.50
N GLN A 355 -5.33 -21.35 9.57
CA GLN A 355 -5.16 -22.20 8.40
C GLN A 355 -4.04 -21.66 7.50
N ASP A 356 -4.02 -20.35 7.26
CA ASP A 356 -2.99 -19.72 6.43
C ASP A 356 -1.61 -19.83 7.07
N LEU A 357 -1.50 -19.64 8.39
CA LEU A 357 -0.23 -19.80 9.10
C LEU A 357 0.32 -21.23 9.02
N ILE A 358 -0.54 -22.25 9.12
CA ILE A 358 -0.13 -23.65 8.94
C ILE A 358 0.41 -23.88 7.53
N GLN A 359 -0.30 -23.38 6.51
CA GLN A 359 0.13 -23.53 5.12
C GLN A 359 1.42 -22.77 4.84
N THR A 360 1.56 -21.54 5.33
CA THR A 360 2.78 -20.73 5.22
C THR A 360 3.95 -21.43 5.89
N GLY A 361 3.78 -21.94 7.12
CA GLY A 361 4.81 -22.68 7.84
C GLY A 361 5.28 -23.93 7.07
N ALA A 362 4.35 -24.70 6.49
CA ALA A 362 4.67 -25.86 5.68
C ALA A 362 5.46 -25.50 4.42
N ARG A 363 5.06 -24.45 3.68
CA ARG A 363 5.76 -23.97 2.49
C ARG A 363 7.18 -23.49 2.82
N LEU A 364 7.33 -22.70 3.89
CA LEU A 364 8.63 -22.19 4.32
C LEU A 364 9.55 -23.31 4.78
N SER A 365 9.02 -24.31 5.50
CA SER A 365 9.81 -25.47 5.94
C SER A 365 10.31 -26.30 4.76
N GLY A 366 9.45 -26.59 3.78
CA GLY A 366 9.86 -27.31 2.58
C GLY A 366 10.92 -26.55 1.75
N PHE A 367 10.81 -25.21 1.67
CA PHE A 367 11.80 -24.40 0.98
C PHE A 367 13.15 -24.36 1.73
N ALA A 368 13.13 -24.26 3.06
CA ALA A 368 14.34 -24.29 3.88
C ALA A 368 15.05 -25.66 3.81
N GLU A 369 14.29 -26.77 3.82
CA GLU A 369 14.81 -28.13 3.62
C GLU A 369 15.52 -28.26 2.26
N ALA A 370 14.93 -27.74 1.19
CA ALA A 370 15.55 -27.74 -0.15
C ALA A 370 16.88 -26.96 -0.22
N LEU A 371 17.11 -26.04 0.72
CA LEU A 371 18.35 -25.27 0.85
C LEU A 371 19.32 -25.83 1.91
N ASN A 372 18.98 -26.96 2.54
CA ASN A 372 19.71 -27.53 3.69
C ASN A 372 19.88 -26.54 4.86
N LEU A 373 18.86 -25.72 5.13
CA LEU A 373 18.82 -24.86 6.31
C LEU A 373 18.04 -25.54 7.44
N GLU A 374 18.62 -25.62 8.63
CA GLU A 374 17.89 -26.03 9.82
C GLU A 374 16.91 -24.92 10.21
N PHE A 375 15.62 -25.20 10.07
CA PHE A 375 14.56 -24.21 10.15
C PHE A 375 13.43 -24.61 11.10
N GLU A 376 12.97 -23.66 11.92
CA GLU A 376 11.81 -23.80 12.80
C GLU A 376 10.80 -22.68 12.54
N PHE A 377 9.54 -23.05 12.29
CA PHE A 377 8.43 -22.11 12.19
C PHE A 377 7.56 -22.14 13.44
N HIS A 378 7.31 -20.98 14.04
CA HIS A 378 6.43 -20.82 15.20
C HIS A 378 5.23 -19.91 14.86
N PRO A 379 4.03 -20.45 14.64
CA PRO A 379 2.84 -19.65 14.35
C PRO A 379 2.23 -19.01 15.60
N VAL A 380 1.88 -17.73 15.51
CA VAL A 380 1.08 -17.02 16.52
C VAL A 380 -0.23 -16.57 15.86
N VAL A 381 -1.32 -17.23 16.23
CA VAL A 381 -2.66 -16.94 15.71
C VAL A 381 -3.32 -15.89 16.60
N ASP A 382 -3.12 -14.62 16.30
CA ASP A 382 -3.74 -13.55 17.07
C ASP A 382 -3.77 -12.22 16.32
N ARG A 383 -4.58 -11.28 16.82
CA ARG A 383 -4.55 -9.89 16.38
C ARG A 383 -3.35 -9.18 16.97
N LEU A 384 -2.85 -8.15 16.28
CA LEU A 384 -1.62 -7.47 16.66
C LEU A 384 -1.66 -6.89 18.08
N GLU A 385 -2.80 -6.31 18.46
CA GLU A 385 -3.07 -5.77 19.81
C GLU A 385 -3.14 -6.83 20.92
N ASP A 386 -3.36 -8.09 20.55
CA ASP A 386 -3.56 -9.20 21.48
C ASP A 386 -2.29 -10.06 21.66
N VAL A 387 -1.29 -9.86 20.81
CA VAL A 387 0.03 -10.51 20.95
C VAL A 387 0.67 -10.15 22.30
N ARG A 388 1.26 -11.16 22.96
CA ARG A 388 2.00 -11.03 24.22
C ARG A 388 3.41 -11.60 24.08
N LEU A 389 4.33 -11.13 24.93
CA LEU A 389 5.75 -11.52 24.87
C LEU A 389 5.97 -13.03 24.92
N TRP A 390 5.24 -13.72 25.81
CA TRP A 390 5.36 -15.16 25.97
C TRP A 390 4.91 -15.95 24.72
N MET A 391 4.09 -15.37 23.84
CA MET A 391 3.66 -16.00 22.59
C MET A 391 4.78 -16.01 21.54
N LEU A 392 5.75 -15.09 21.64
CA LEU A 392 6.80 -14.91 20.63
C LEU A 392 7.92 -15.94 20.72
N HIS A 393 8.00 -16.71 21.81
CA HIS A 393 8.91 -17.86 21.98
C HIS A 393 10.39 -17.52 21.68
N VAL A 394 10.86 -16.35 22.14
CA VAL A 394 12.28 -15.98 22.09
C VAL A 394 13.08 -16.92 23.00
N LYS A 395 14.10 -17.60 22.45
CA LYS A 395 14.96 -18.52 23.20
C LYS A 395 16.32 -17.89 23.47
N GLU A 396 16.95 -18.31 24.56
CA GLU A 396 18.30 -17.88 24.91
C GLU A 396 19.33 -18.33 23.85
N GLY A 397 20.31 -17.45 23.57
CA GLY A 397 21.36 -17.68 22.58
C GLY A 397 20.97 -17.35 21.13
N GLU A 398 19.73 -16.97 20.86
CA GLU A 398 19.30 -16.52 19.53
C GLU A 398 19.51 -15.02 19.34
N THR A 399 19.91 -14.63 18.13
CA THR A 399 19.90 -13.22 17.73
C THR A 399 18.56 -12.90 17.09
N VAL A 400 17.79 -12.00 17.71
CA VAL A 400 16.42 -11.67 17.29
C VAL A 400 16.40 -10.48 16.33
N GLY A 401 15.80 -10.65 15.15
CA GLY A 401 15.43 -9.57 14.24
C GLY A 401 13.91 -9.42 14.20
N VAL A 402 13.39 -8.21 14.23
CA VAL A 402 11.94 -7.94 14.18
C VAL A 402 11.58 -7.30 12.84
N ASN A 403 10.54 -7.82 12.20
CA ASN A 403 10.01 -7.37 10.92
C ASN A 403 8.59 -6.78 11.13
N CYS A 404 8.48 -5.46 11.02
CA CYS A 404 7.22 -4.72 11.16
C CYS A 404 6.91 -4.01 9.84
N LEU A 405 6.26 -4.72 8.91
CA LEU A 405 5.88 -4.18 7.61
C LEU A 405 4.39 -3.84 7.59
N LEU A 406 4.07 -2.55 7.37
CA LEU A 406 2.71 -2.02 7.23
C LEU A 406 1.80 -2.40 8.43
N GLN A 407 2.34 -2.35 9.65
CA GLN A 407 1.62 -2.74 10.87
C GLN A 407 1.55 -1.63 11.92
N LEU A 408 2.56 -0.76 12.03
CA LEU A 408 2.63 0.21 13.11
C LEU A 408 1.51 1.24 12.99
N HIS A 409 1.11 1.62 11.77
CA HIS A 409 0.00 2.55 11.57
C HIS A 409 -1.30 2.05 12.22
N LYS A 410 -1.52 0.74 12.28
CA LYS A 410 -2.72 0.16 12.91
C LYS A 410 -2.78 0.41 14.41
N MET A 411 -1.63 0.65 15.06
CA MET A 411 -1.54 0.94 16.50
C MET A 411 -1.75 2.41 16.85
N LEU A 412 -2.06 3.27 15.87
CA LEU A 412 -2.35 4.70 16.08
C LEU A 412 -3.82 4.98 16.40
N TYR A 413 -4.59 3.96 16.81
CA TYR A 413 -6.02 4.10 17.07
C TYR A 413 -6.34 4.88 18.35
N ASP A 414 -5.42 4.90 19.31
CA ASP A 414 -5.56 5.68 20.53
C ASP A 414 -4.81 7.00 20.40
N GLY A 415 -5.52 8.14 20.42
CA GLY A 415 -4.90 9.46 20.24
C GLY A 415 -3.85 9.82 21.30
N THR A 416 -3.69 9.00 22.35
CA THR A 416 -2.67 9.14 23.39
C THR A 416 -1.31 8.54 23.00
N GLY A 417 -1.27 7.67 21.98
CA GLY A 417 -0.08 6.89 21.60
C GLY A 417 0.28 5.76 22.57
N GLY A 418 -0.62 5.41 23.50
CA GLY A 418 -0.43 4.36 24.48
C GLY A 418 -0.35 2.98 23.84
N ALA A 419 -1.25 2.67 22.90
CA ALA A 419 -1.25 1.39 22.20
C ALA A 419 0.04 1.18 21.40
N LEU A 420 0.49 2.21 20.66
CA LEU A 420 1.77 2.16 19.95
C LEU A 420 2.95 2.01 20.93
N LYS A 421 2.95 2.76 22.04
CA LYS A 421 4.01 2.66 23.06
C LYS A 421 4.09 1.27 23.68
N ASP A 422 2.96 0.66 24.00
CA ASP A 422 2.89 -0.68 24.58
C ASP A 422 3.38 -1.73 23.58
N PHE A 423 2.99 -1.60 22.31
CA PHE A 423 3.46 -2.47 21.23
C PHE A 423 4.97 -2.34 20.98
N LEU A 424 5.50 -1.11 20.94
CA LEU A 424 6.94 -0.87 20.87
C LEU A 424 7.68 -1.38 22.12
N GLY A 425 7.04 -1.33 23.28
CA GLY A 425 7.53 -1.92 24.53
C GLY A 425 7.62 -3.45 24.47
N LEU A 426 6.61 -4.11 23.87
CA LEU A 426 6.62 -5.53 23.58
C LEU A 426 7.79 -5.90 22.67
N ILE A 427 7.96 -5.19 21.55
CA ILE A 427 9.09 -5.38 20.62
C ILE A 427 10.42 -5.22 21.35
N ARG A 428 10.58 -4.15 22.14
CA ARG A 428 11.83 -3.95 22.88
C ARG A 428 12.11 -5.07 23.89
N SER A 429 11.06 -5.67 24.47
CA SER A 429 11.18 -6.77 25.42
C SER A 429 11.66 -8.09 24.79
N THR A 430 11.67 -8.21 23.45
CA THR A 430 12.31 -9.33 22.75
C THR A 430 13.82 -9.16 22.59
N ASN A 431 14.40 -8.05 23.09
CA ASN A 431 15.80 -7.68 22.95
C ASN A 431 16.34 -7.80 21.50
N PRO A 432 15.70 -7.16 20.51
CA PRO A 432 16.06 -7.33 19.11
C PRO A 432 17.40 -6.67 18.77
N SER A 433 18.22 -7.33 17.95
CA SER A 433 19.41 -6.74 17.35
C SER A 433 19.06 -5.71 16.28
N VAL A 434 17.92 -5.88 15.61
CA VAL A 434 17.36 -4.93 14.66
C VAL A 434 15.84 -5.01 14.62
N VAL A 435 15.19 -3.87 14.43
CA VAL A 435 13.76 -3.75 14.09
C VAL A 435 13.69 -3.08 12.72
N VAL A 436 13.12 -3.78 11.75
CA VAL A 436 12.84 -3.26 10.41
C VAL A 436 11.42 -2.71 10.39
N VAL A 437 11.29 -1.47 9.94
CA VAL A 437 10.00 -0.80 9.79
C VAL A 437 9.83 -0.39 8.35
N ALA A 438 8.73 -0.82 7.72
CA ALA A 438 8.28 -0.31 6.43
C ALA A 438 6.85 0.20 6.55
N GLU A 439 6.61 1.44 6.15
CA GLU A 439 5.31 2.12 6.31
C GLU A 439 4.96 2.93 5.06
N GLN A 440 3.67 3.16 4.85
CA GLN A 440 3.16 4.07 3.81
C GLN A 440 3.60 5.50 4.11
N GLU A 441 4.16 6.17 3.11
CA GLU A 441 4.63 7.55 3.25
C GLU A 441 3.51 8.54 2.89
N SER A 442 2.57 8.75 3.83
CA SER A 442 1.44 9.66 3.64
C SER A 442 0.80 10.13 4.95
N GLU A 443 0.07 11.24 4.90
CA GLU A 443 -0.61 11.86 6.05
C GLU A 443 -2.11 11.57 6.05
N HIS A 444 -2.49 10.30 6.25
CA HIS A 444 -3.89 9.84 6.25
C HIS A 444 -4.54 9.86 7.64
N ASN A 445 -3.78 10.09 8.71
CA ASN A 445 -4.32 10.05 10.08
C ASN A 445 -4.89 11.40 10.58
N GLY A 446 -5.14 12.37 9.70
CA GLY A 446 -5.70 13.67 10.06
C GLY A 446 -7.07 13.59 10.73
N VAL A 447 -7.35 14.48 11.69
CA VAL A 447 -8.65 14.57 12.38
C VAL A 447 -9.76 15.04 11.43
N VAL A 448 -9.43 16.00 10.57
CA VAL A 448 -10.32 16.60 9.57
C VAL A 448 -10.47 15.67 8.37
N LEU A 449 -11.71 15.37 7.97
CA LEU A 449 -12.02 14.44 6.87
C LEU A 449 -11.50 14.95 5.53
N GLU A 450 -11.63 16.24 5.29
CA GLU A 450 -11.18 16.95 4.09
C GLU A 450 -9.68 16.72 3.84
N ASN A 451 -8.88 16.84 4.91
CA ASN A 451 -7.45 16.58 4.85
C ASN A 451 -7.16 15.11 4.54
N ARG A 452 -7.92 14.18 5.15
CA ARG A 452 -7.77 12.75 4.85
C ARG A 452 -8.08 12.45 3.39
N VAL A 453 -9.21 12.92 2.86
CA VAL A 453 -9.60 12.75 1.45
C VAL A 453 -8.56 13.34 0.52
N SER A 454 -8.12 14.58 0.76
CA SER A 454 -7.14 15.25 -0.10
C SER A 454 -5.81 14.50 -0.13
N ASN A 455 -5.27 14.13 1.05
CA ASN A 455 -3.99 13.45 1.15
C ASN A 455 -4.05 12.03 0.57
N SER A 456 -5.12 11.28 0.87
CA SER A 456 -5.30 9.94 0.33
C SER A 456 -5.55 9.96 -1.18
N LEU A 457 -6.28 10.95 -1.70
CA LEU A 457 -6.53 11.05 -3.14
C LEU A 457 -5.21 11.25 -3.88
N LYS A 458 -4.31 12.08 -3.35
CA LYS A 458 -2.96 12.27 -3.91
C LYS A 458 -2.15 10.96 -3.89
N TYR A 459 -2.14 10.27 -2.76
CA TYR A 459 -1.39 9.01 -2.59
C TYR A 459 -1.90 7.91 -3.52
N TYR A 460 -3.20 7.61 -3.48
CA TYR A 460 -3.79 6.54 -4.28
C TYR A 460 -3.90 6.90 -5.76
N SER A 461 -3.89 8.17 -6.16
CA SER A 461 -3.72 8.55 -7.57
C SER A 461 -2.40 8.00 -8.12
N ALA A 462 -1.30 8.14 -7.37
CA ALA A 462 0.00 7.61 -7.79
C ALA A 462 0.02 6.07 -7.85
N ILE A 463 -0.63 5.40 -6.89
CA ILE A 463 -0.78 3.93 -6.89
C ILE A 463 -1.60 3.48 -8.10
N PHE A 464 -2.74 4.11 -8.39
CA PHE A 464 -3.59 3.76 -9.52
C PHE A 464 -2.93 4.07 -10.86
N ASP A 465 -2.16 5.16 -10.96
CA ASP A 465 -1.36 5.47 -12.16
C ASP A 465 -0.25 4.44 -12.39
N CYS A 466 0.39 3.95 -11.31
CA CYS A 466 1.33 2.84 -11.41
C CYS A 466 0.64 1.58 -11.94
N ILE A 467 -0.50 1.19 -11.37
CA ILE A 467 -1.24 -0.01 -11.78
C ILE A 467 -1.69 0.11 -13.25
N ASP A 468 -2.19 1.28 -13.65
CA ASP A 468 -2.61 1.61 -15.01
C ASP A 468 -1.46 1.51 -16.03
N SER A 469 -0.22 1.79 -15.59
CA SER A 469 0.96 1.65 -16.45
C SER A 469 1.38 0.20 -16.74
N VAL A 470 0.91 -0.77 -15.93
CA VAL A 470 1.33 -2.18 -16.01
C VAL A 470 0.23 -3.07 -16.62
N PHE A 471 -1.03 -2.75 -16.37
CA PHE A 471 -2.15 -3.61 -16.76
C PHE A 471 -2.99 -3.01 -17.90
N PRO A 472 -3.39 -3.83 -18.90
CA PRO A 472 -4.44 -3.45 -19.84
C PRO A 472 -5.77 -3.10 -19.15
N LEU A 473 -6.60 -2.30 -19.82
CA LEU A 473 -7.84 -1.74 -19.25
C LEU A 473 -8.89 -2.76 -18.78
N GLN A 474 -8.88 -3.99 -19.30
CA GLN A 474 -9.85 -5.04 -18.95
C GLN A 474 -9.15 -6.28 -18.42
N ASN A 475 -8.39 -6.11 -17.33
CA ASN A 475 -7.67 -7.17 -16.66
C ASN A 475 -8.28 -7.45 -15.27
N SER A 476 -8.80 -8.65 -15.05
CA SER A 476 -9.40 -9.05 -13.77
C SER A 476 -8.40 -9.04 -12.61
N ASN A 477 -7.11 -9.27 -12.87
CA ASN A 477 -6.06 -9.16 -11.85
C ASN A 477 -5.86 -7.71 -11.41
N ARG A 478 -6.01 -6.74 -12.33
CA ARG A 478 -5.96 -5.31 -11.99
C ARG A 478 -7.04 -4.96 -10.99
N ILE A 479 -8.29 -5.38 -11.25
CA ILE A 479 -9.44 -5.09 -10.40
C ILE A 479 -9.20 -5.64 -8.98
N LYS A 480 -8.66 -6.85 -8.85
CA LYS A 480 -8.31 -7.42 -7.52
C LYS A 480 -7.28 -6.60 -6.77
N ILE A 481 -6.26 -6.06 -7.46
CA ILE A 481 -5.26 -5.18 -6.85
C ILE A 481 -5.89 -3.83 -6.50
N GLU A 482 -6.68 -3.22 -7.39
CA GLU A 482 -7.33 -1.94 -7.14
C GLU A 482 -8.34 -2.03 -5.99
N GLU A 483 -9.07 -3.14 -5.88
CA GLU A 483 -10.01 -3.42 -4.81
C GLU A 483 -9.32 -3.56 -3.45
N SER A 484 -8.10 -4.12 -3.38
CA SER A 484 -7.36 -4.18 -2.11
C SER A 484 -6.99 -2.79 -1.60
N PHE A 485 -6.54 -1.89 -2.48
CA PHE A 485 -6.35 -0.47 -2.14
C PHE A 485 -7.68 0.26 -1.90
N GLY A 486 -8.75 -0.14 -2.58
CA GLY A 486 -10.11 0.33 -2.33
C GLY A 486 -10.57 0.07 -0.90
N ARG A 487 -10.20 -1.08 -0.31
CA ARG A 487 -10.47 -1.39 1.11
C ARG A 487 -9.75 -0.42 2.04
N GLU A 488 -8.50 -0.06 1.75
CA GLU A 488 -7.78 0.96 2.52
C GLU A 488 -8.48 2.33 2.43
N ILE A 489 -8.86 2.75 1.22
CA ILE A 489 -9.60 4.02 0.98
C ILE A 489 -10.91 4.03 1.78
N ARG A 490 -11.70 2.95 1.74
CA ARG A 490 -12.93 2.82 2.53
C ARG A 490 -12.66 2.96 4.03
N ASN A 491 -11.59 2.38 4.54
CA ASN A 491 -11.25 2.50 5.96
C ASN A 491 -10.85 3.94 6.35
N ILE A 492 -10.01 4.61 5.54
CA ILE A 492 -9.55 5.98 5.81
C ILE A 492 -10.72 6.98 5.83
N ILE A 493 -11.69 6.81 4.92
CA ILE A 493 -12.76 7.79 4.68
C ILE A 493 -14.04 7.46 5.46
N ALA A 494 -14.50 6.21 5.45
CA ALA A 494 -15.79 5.83 6.04
C ALA A 494 -15.73 5.54 7.54
N CYS A 495 -14.57 5.13 8.06
CA CYS A 495 -14.43 4.71 9.46
C CYS A 495 -13.95 5.84 10.38
N GLU A 496 -14.24 5.69 11.67
CA GLU A 496 -13.72 6.53 12.75
C GLU A 496 -13.41 5.67 13.99
N GLY A 497 -12.73 6.25 14.99
CA GLY A 497 -12.41 5.53 16.24
C GLY A 497 -11.67 4.22 16.00
N LEU A 498 -12.00 3.17 16.77
CA LEU A 498 -11.37 1.84 16.67
C LEU A 498 -11.71 1.10 15.35
N GLU A 499 -12.68 1.58 14.58
CA GLU A 499 -12.98 1.00 13.26
C GLU A 499 -11.99 1.44 12.19
N ARG A 500 -11.39 2.62 12.34
CA ARG A 500 -10.37 3.14 11.43
C ARG A 500 -9.00 2.67 11.90
N PHE A 501 -8.34 1.84 11.10
CA PHE A 501 -7.01 1.28 11.37
C PHE A 501 -5.97 1.70 10.31
N GLU A 502 -6.38 2.10 9.12
CA GLU A 502 -5.51 2.69 8.09
C GLU A 502 -5.17 4.15 8.45
N ARG A 503 -4.10 4.32 9.22
CA ARG A 503 -3.71 5.58 9.88
C ARG A 503 -2.30 6.00 9.50
N HIS A 504 -2.03 6.08 8.20
CA HIS A 504 -0.70 6.40 7.70
C HIS A 504 -0.23 7.79 8.18
N VAL A 505 1.04 7.87 8.53
CA VAL A 505 1.80 9.09 8.83
C VAL A 505 3.15 9.01 8.13
N GLY A 506 3.78 10.16 7.85
CA GLY A 506 5.09 10.18 7.18
C GLY A 506 6.26 9.74 8.06
N PHE A 507 7.41 9.51 7.42
CA PHE A 507 8.64 9.05 8.04
C PHE A 507 9.08 9.92 9.23
N ASP A 508 8.93 11.23 9.16
CA ASP A 508 9.33 12.13 10.25
C ASP A 508 8.50 11.91 11.52
N GLN A 509 7.23 11.54 11.37
CA GLN A 509 6.37 11.18 12.49
C GLN A 509 6.76 9.80 13.04
N TRP A 510 7.04 8.83 12.16
CA TRP A 510 7.57 7.54 12.59
C TRP A 510 8.90 7.66 13.32
N TRP A 511 9.79 8.53 12.86
CA TRP A 511 11.07 8.79 13.50
C TRP A 511 10.90 9.27 14.94
N LYS A 512 10.01 10.25 15.16
CA LYS A 512 9.66 10.74 16.50
C LYS A 512 9.06 9.61 17.34
N SER A 513 8.08 8.89 16.83
CA SER A 513 7.44 7.78 17.55
C SER A 513 8.42 6.68 17.96
N MET A 514 9.30 6.25 17.04
CA MET A 514 10.31 5.23 17.31
C MET A 514 11.32 5.69 18.37
N THR A 515 11.74 6.95 18.31
CA THR A 515 12.74 7.52 19.23
C THR A 515 12.15 7.81 20.61
N GLU A 516 11.03 8.54 20.66
CA GLU A 516 10.46 9.08 21.89
C GLU A 516 9.60 8.04 22.64
N LEU A 517 8.75 7.31 21.94
CA LEU A 517 7.85 6.32 22.55
C LEU A 517 8.55 4.96 22.68
N GLY A 518 9.17 4.49 21.59
CA GLY A 518 9.80 3.17 21.55
C GLY A 518 11.17 3.07 22.22
N ARG A 519 11.88 4.21 22.35
CA ARG A 519 13.30 4.27 22.75
C ARG A 519 14.18 3.42 21.83
N PHE A 520 13.98 3.56 20.54
CA PHE A 520 14.87 3.02 19.53
C PHE A 520 15.75 4.13 18.95
N ARG A 521 16.94 3.74 18.49
CA ARG A 521 17.79 4.60 17.65
C ARG A 521 17.79 4.05 16.22
N ASN A 522 17.77 4.95 15.25
CA ASN A 522 17.93 4.57 13.85
C ASN A 522 19.37 4.06 13.62
N VAL A 523 19.53 2.96 12.88
CA VAL A 523 20.85 2.36 12.58
C VAL A 523 21.29 2.59 11.14
N GLY A 524 20.57 3.44 10.41
CA GLY A 524 20.84 3.83 9.04
C GLY A 524 20.67 2.72 8.00
N ILE A 525 20.69 3.14 6.74
CA ILE A 525 20.70 2.32 5.54
C ILE A 525 22.09 2.41 4.92
N ASN A 526 22.75 1.27 4.69
CA ASN A 526 24.06 1.25 4.03
C ASN A 526 23.88 1.16 2.51
N ASP A 527 24.99 1.26 1.78
CA ASP A 527 24.96 1.21 0.32
C ASP A 527 24.48 -0.13 -0.22
N ARG A 528 24.63 -1.22 0.54
CA ARG A 528 24.12 -2.55 0.13
C ARG A 528 22.60 -2.56 0.06
N GLU A 529 21.91 -2.10 1.10
CA GLU A 529 20.45 -1.97 1.10
C GLU A 529 19.95 -1.02 0.00
N PHE A 530 20.64 0.11 -0.18
CA PHE A 530 20.26 1.11 -1.19
C PHE A 530 20.47 0.58 -2.62
N VAL A 531 21.63 -0.01 -2.93
CA VAL A 531 21.90 -0.59 -4.25
C VAL A 531 20.93 -1.73 -4.56
N GLN A 532 20.63 -2.61 -3.59
CA GLN A 532 19.64 -3.66 -3.76
C GLN A 532 18.27 -3.08 -4.13
N SER A 533 17.84 -2.02 -3.44
CA SER A 533 16.57 -1.34 -3.73
C SER A 533 16.50 -0.77 -5.15
N GLN A 534 17.62 -0.22 -5.67
CA GLN A 534 17.71 0.28 -7.04
C GLN A 534 17.73 -0.87 -8.07
N MET A 535 18.41 -1.97 -7.78
CA MET A 535 18.48 -3.12 -8.68
C MET A 535 17.11 -3.76 -8.93
N ILE A 536 16.25 -3.81 -7.91
CA ILE A 536 14.89 -4.32 -8.05
C ILE A 536 14.12 -3.51 -9.10
N LEU A 537 14.25 -2.18 -9.08
CA LEU A 537 13.55 -1.33 -10.06
C LEU A 537 13.99 -1.62 -11.49
N LYS A 538 15.28 -1.94 -11.71
CA LYS A 538 15.79 -2.32 -13.04
C LYS A 538 15.19 -3.62 -13.57
N MET A 539 14.53 -4.43 -12.74
CA MET A 539 13.80 -5.61 -13.20
C MET A 539 12.45 -5.24 -13.85
N TYR A 540 11.93 -4.05 -13.56
CA TYR A 540 10.66 -3.54 -14.04
C TYR A 540 10.92 -2.41 -15.04
N HIS A 541 11.34 -2.77 -16.25
CA HIS A 541 11.44 -1.82 -17.35
C HIS A 541 10.04 -1.53 -17.90
N SER A 542 9.58 -0.28 -17.81
CA SER A 542 8.45 0.17 -18.63
C SER A 542 8.98 0.59 -20.01
N PRO A 543 8.49 0.01 -21.11
CA PRO A 543 8.84 0.43 -22.47
C PRO A 543 8.26 1.82 -22.85
N HIS A 544 7.42 2.44 -22.01
CA HIS A 544 6.72 3.69 -22.35
C HIS A 544 6.83 4.76 -21.25
N GLY A 545 7.90 5.56 -21.29
CA GLY A 545 7.91 6.95 -20.79
C GLY A 545 8.42 7.23 -19.36
N PRO A 546 8.69 8.52 -19.04
CA PRO A 546 9.54 8.96 -17.93
C PRO A 546 8.92 8.94 -16.51
N ASN A 547 7.74 8.34 -16.31
CA ASN A 547 7.09 8.26 -14.99
C ASN A 547 7.50 6.97 -14.25
N ALA A 548 8.81 6.78 -14.10
CA ALA A 548 9.38 5.56 -13.52
C ALA A 548 9.37 5.62 -11.99
N PHE A 549 9.24 4.45 -11.37
CA PHE A 549 9.61 4.27 -9.97
C PHE A 549 11.03 4.79 -9.71
N LYS A 550 11.24 5.45 -8.58
CA LYS A 550 12.57 5.86 -8.11
C LYS A 550 12.75 5.45 -6.67
N VAL A 551 14.01 5.38 -6.25
CA VAL A 551 14.37 5.19 -4.86
C VAL A 551 15.23 6.35 -4.38
N GLU A 552 14.86 6.92 -3.24
CA GLU A 552 15.51 8.08 -2.64
C GLU A 552 15.99 7.76 -1.21
N LYS A 553 17.21 8.19 -0.87
CA LYS A 553 17.72 8.13 0.50
C LYS A 553 17.01 9.20 1.33
N ARG A 554 16.48 8.83 2.50
CA ARG A 554 16.00 9.80 3.49
C ARG A 554 17.16 10.27 4.34
N PRO A 555 17.44 11.58 4.43
CA PRO A 555 18.49 12.09 5.29
C PRO A 555 18.15 11.84 6.75
N SER A 556 19.18 11.60 7.57
CA SER A 556 19.05 11.71 9.02
C SER A 556 19.27 13.16 9.45
N ASP A 557 18.55 13.63 10.47
CA ASP A 557 18.67 15.01 10.93
C ASP A 557 20.13 15.31 11.32
N GLY A 558 20.78 16.21 10.58
CA GLY A 558 22.17 16.62 10.81
C GLY A 558 23.28 15.61 10.44
N SER A 559 22.99 14.49 9.77
CA SER A 559 24.01 13.49 9.40
C SER A 559 23.96 13.10 7.92
N ALA A 560 25.13 12.76 7.36
CA ALA A 560 25.27 12.29 5.97
C ALA A 560 24.73 10.86 5.76
N ALA A 561 24.45 10.13 6.84
CA ALA A 561 23.91 8.77 6.78
C ALA A 561 22.41 8.80 6.41
N ALA A 562 21.99 7.86 5.56
CA ALA A 562 20.59 7.70 5.21
C ALA A 562 19.83 7.05 6.36
N ALA A 563 18.81 7.74 6.89
CA ALA A 563 17.91 7.26 7.92
C ALA A 563 16.95 6.16 7.44
N GLY A 564 16.66 6.16 6.15
CA GLY A 564 15.71 5.27 5.52
C GLY A 564 15.83 5.36 4.00
N VAL A 565 15.05 4.54 3.31
CA VAL A 565 14.99 4.53 1.85
C VAL A 565 13.53 4.54 1.42
N THR A 566 13.20 5.43 0.50
CA THR A 566 11.82 5.70 0.07
C THR A 566 11.63 5.31 -1.38
N LEU A 567 10.61 4.50 -1.66
CA LEU A 567 10.11 4.26 -3.00
C LEU A 567 9.15 5.39 -3.38
N THR A 568 9.38 5.99 -4.55
CA THR A 568 8.53 7.04 -5.10
C THR A 568 7.98 6.60 -6.46
N TRP A 569 6.80 7.11 -6.80
CA TRP A 569 6.25 7.09 -8.15
C TRP A 569 6.21 8.52 -8.67
N SER A 570 6.98 8.80 -9.71
CA SER A 570 7.32 10.17 -10.12
C SER A 570 7.88 10.97 -8.92
N ASP A 571 7.15 11.97 -8.42
CA ASP A 571 7.54 12.78 -7.26
C ASP A 571 6.67 12.51 -6.02
N GLN A 572 5.80 11.49 -6.07
CA GLN A 572 4.96 11.08 -4.94
C GLN A 572 5.65 9.96 -4.16
N PRO A 573 6.05 10.20 -2.90
CA PRO A 573 6.50 9.13 -2.00
C PRO A 573 5.40 8.11 -1.74
N LEU A 574 5.75 6.82 -1.74
CA LEU A 574 4.81 5.73 -1.53
C LEU A 574 5.10 4.96 -0.24
N TYR A 575 6.33 4.46 -0.07
CA TYR A 575 6.70 3.62 1.06
C TYR A 575 8.12 3.92 1.51
N THR A 576 8.36 3.92 2.81
CA THR A 576 9.69 4.11 3.38
C THR A 576 10.08 2.92 4.23
N VAL A 577 11.27 2.37 3.97
CA VAL A 577 11.89 1.30 4.77
C VAL A 577 13.01 1.89 5.63
N SER A 578 13.06 1.49 6.90
CA SER A 578 14.04 1.99 7.88
C SER A 578 14.43 0.91 8.89
N ALA A 579 15.59 1.11 9.53
CA ALA A 579 16.20 0.17 10.44
C ALA A 579 16.45 0.81 11.81
N TRP A 580 16.13 0.08 12.88
CA TRP A 580 16.16 0.58 14.25
C TRP A 580 16.79 -0.45 15.21
N SER A 581 17.37 0.02 16.32
CA SER A 581 17.85 -0.85 17.40
C SER A 581 17.48 -0.24 18.77
N PRO A 582 17.27 -1.06 19.82
CA PRO A 582 17.01 -0.55 21.16
C PRO A 582 18.11 0.39 21.66
N TYR A 583 17.73 1.37 22.48
CA TYR A 583 18.70 2.15 23.25
C TYR A 583 19.26 1.29 24.39
N ASP A 584 20.56 1.00 24.38
CA ASP A 584 21.25 0.53 25.58
C ASP A 584 21.41 1.73 26.52
N ILE A 585 20.61 1.79 27.59
CA ILE A 585 20.98 2.61 28.74
C ILE A 585 22.11 1.84 29.41
N ALA A 586 23.35 2.21 29.12
CA ALA A 586 24.49 1.82 29.94
C ALA A 586 24.20 2.27 31.38
N GLY A 587 23.67 1.36 32.22
CA GLY A 587 23.22 1.73 33.57
C GLY A 587 22.49 0.69 34.42
N THR A 588 22.11 -0.49 33.91
CA THR A 588 21.50 -1.53 34.76
C THR A 588 22.13 -2.92 34.66
N SER A 589 23.15 -3.12 33.82
CA SER A 589 23.86 -4.40 33.70
C SER A 589 24.98 -4.60 34.76
N SER A 590 25.11 -3.70 35.74
CA SER A 590 26.06 -3.89 36.85
C SER A 590 25.53 -4.80 37.97
N ALA A 591 24.25 -5.19 37.95
CA ALA A 591 23.68 -6.08 38.97
C ALA A 591 24.06 -7.56 38.79
N TYR A 592 24.50 -7.99 37.59
CA TYR A 592 24.89 -9.38 37.33
C TYR A 592 26.41 -9.66 37.45
N GLN A 593 27.25 -8.63 37.58
CA GLN A 593 28.71 -8.80 37.77
C GLN A 593 29.18 -8.74 39.22
N GLN A 594 28.32 -8.40 40.20
CA GLN A 594 28.71 -8.33 41.61
C GLN A 594 28.43 -9.59 42.44
N GLN A 595 27.78 -10.62 41.89
CA GLN A 595 27.54 -11.88 42.63
C GLN A 595 28.59 -12.98 42.40
N GLN A 596 29.61 -12.76 41.55
CA GLN A 596 30.69 -13.74 41.32
C GLN A 596 32.02 -13.41 42.03
N GLN A 597 32.09 -12.34 42.83
CA GLN A 597 33.32 -11.96 43.56
C GLN A 597 33.25 -12.08 45.08
N GLN A 598 32.22 -12.73 45.64
CA GLN A 598 32.17 -12.98 47.08
C GLN A 598 31.67 -14.38 47.39
N GLN A 599 32.56 -15.38 47.33
CA GLN A 599 32.63 -16.42 48.36
C GLN A 599 34.12 -16.81 48.57
N PRO A 600 34.58 -16.94 49.84
CA PRO A 600 35.96 -17.24 50.21
C PRO A 600 36.40 -18.67 49.94
#